data_AF-A0A2E8K061-F1
#
_entry.id   AF-A0A2E8K061-F1
#
_cell.length_a   1.000
_cell.length_b   1.000
_cell.length_c   1.000
_cell.angle_alpha   90.00
_cell.angle_beta   90.00
_cell.angle_gamma   90.00
#
_symmetry.space_group_name_H-M   'P 1'
#
loop_
_entity.id
_entity.type
_entity.pdbx_description
1 polymer ?
#
loop_
_entity_poly.entity_id
_entity_poly.type
_entity_poly.pdbx_seq_one_letter_code
_entity_poly.pdbx_strand_id
1 'polypeptide(L)'
;MPPAHANHPLLSLDQEDLDLIMALVLEGSSLKGLASRMGVSYPTIRSRLDRVIDRLREALEGRQPDPLREMLADLVDRGQLNGNLARRILTVADDRSQLDQHTDRGTT
;
A
#
# COMPACT_ATOMS: atom_id res chain seq x y z
N MET A 1 19.01 -19.69 15.16
CA MET A 1 17.56 -19.70 14.86
C MET A 1 17.19 -18.27 14.47
N PRO A 2 16.86 -17.97 13.21
CA PRO A 2 16.39 -16.63 12.89
C PRO A 2 15.02 -16.41 13.58
N PRO A 3 14.74 -15.22 14.12
CA PRO A 3 13.47 -14.95 14.80
C PRO A 3 12.30 -15.02 13.81
N ALA A 4 11.15 -15.45 14.31
CA ALA A 4 9.88 -15.53 13.57
C ALA A 4 9.37 -14.13 13.19
N HIS A 5 9.91 -13.55 12.12
CA HIS A 5 9.32 -12.39 11.43
C HIS A 5 8.88 -12.78 10.03
N ALA A 6 8.44 -14.03 9.84
CA ALA A 6 8.17 -14.56 8.51
C ALA A 6 7.03 -13.84 7.77
N ASN A 7 6.20 -13.01 8.45
CA ASN A 7 5.08 -12.28 7.83
C ASN A 7 4.68 -11.01 8.63
N HIS A 8 5.59 -10.08 8.93
CA HIS A 8 5.15 -8.77 9.48
C HIS A 8 4.69 -7.87 8.32
N PRO A 9 3.48 -7.28 8.33
CA PRO A 9 2.98 -6.40 7.27
C PRO A 9 3.87 -5.18 6.94
N LEU A 10 4.77 -4.82 7.85
CA LEU A 10 5.73 -3.73 7.62
C LEU A 10 6.77 -4.12 6.57
N LEU A 11 7.08 -5.40 6.44
CA LEU A 11 8.01 -5.92 5.44
C LEU A 11 7.45 -5.86 4.01
N SER A 12 6.17 -5.53 3.84
CA SER A 12 5.55 -5.29 2.52
C SER A 12 5.78 -3.86 2.01
N LEU A 13 6.23 -2.94 2.88
CA LEU A 13 6.50 -1.57 2.50
C LEU A 13 7.84 -1.46 1.76
N ASP A 14 7.93 -0.49 0.86
CA ASP A 14 9.19 -0.14 0.22
C ASP A 14 10.16 0.53 1.22
N GLN A 15 11.44 0.61 0.84
CA GLN A 15 12.48 1.19 1.70
C GLN A 15 12.17 2.64 2.09
N GLU A 16 11.59 3.39 1.17
CA GLU A 16 11.24 4.80 1.36
C GLU A 16 10.14 5.00 2.41
N ASP A 17 9.16 4.11 2.44
CA ASP A 17 8.09 4.09 3.44
C ASP A 17 8.61 3.61 4.80
N LEU A 18 9.49 2.61 4.82
CA LEU A 18 10.16 2.16 6.04
C LEU A 18 11.00 3.28 6.66
N ASP A 19 11.75 4.02 5.85
CA ASP A 19 12.55 5.17 6.30
C ASP A 19 11.67 6.30 6.85
N LEU A 20 10.51 6.55 6.23
CA LEU A 20 9.52 7.51 6.71
C LEU A 20 8.97 7.10 8.09
N ILE A 21 8.59 5.82 8.25
CA ILE A 21 8.08 5.29 9.52
C ILE A 21 9.16 5.40 10.60
N MET A 22 10.39 5.01 10.29
CA MET A 22 11.52 5.14 11.21
C MET A 22 11.69 6.58 11.67
N ALA A 23 11.72 7.53 10.73
CA ALA A 23 11.83 8.96 11.06
C ALA A 23 10.64 9.45 11.89
N LEU A 24 9.42 9.00 11.60
CA LEU A 24 8.22 9.35 12.35
C LEU A 24 8.31 8.88 13.81
N VAL A 25 8.78 7.65 14.04
CA VAL A 25 8.97 7.07 15.38
C VAL A 25 10.03 7.87 16.16
N LEU A 26 11.15 8.22 15.52
CA LEU A 26 12.21 9.02 16.13
C LEU A 26 11.76 10.44 16.48
N GLU A 27 10.85 11.03 15.71
CA GLU A 27 10.25 12.35 15.97
C GLU A 27 9.07 12.31 16.96
N GLY A 28 8.81 11.17 17.61
CA GLY A 28 7.70 11.03 18.57
C GLY A 28 6.32 11.20 17.92
N SER A 29 6.16 10.77 16.67
CA SER A 29 4.95 10.95 15.85
C SER A 29 4.65 12.41 15.48
N SER A 30 5.60 13.33 15.63
CA SER A 30 5.44 14.73 15.22
C SER A 30 5.56 14.88 13.71
N LEU A 31 4.42 14.99 13.02
CA LEU A 31 4.40 15.29 11.58
C LEU A 31 5.07 16.62 11.23
N LYS A 32 5.03 17.60 12.13
CA LYS A 32 5.73 18.88 11.96
C LYS A 32 7.25 18.71 12.08
N GLY A 33 7.70 17.93 13.07
CA GLY A 33 9.13 17.59 13.23
C GLY A 33 9.65 16.83 12.01
N LEU A 34 8.88 15.85 11.55
CA LEU A 34 9.18 15.09 10.34
C LEU A 34 9.25 15.97 9.08
N ALA A 35 8.32 16.90 8.89
CA ALA A 35 8.35 17.86 7.79
C ALA A 35 9.59 18.75 7.82
N SER A 36 9.95 19.27 9.00
CA SER A 36 11.18 20.04 9.19
C SER A 36 12.44 19.22 8.89
N ARG A 37 12.51 17.98 9.40
CA ARG A 37 13.65 17.07 9.21
C ARG A 37 13.85 16.70 7.74
N MET A 38 12.76 16.50 7.01
CA MET A 38 12.78 16.10 5.60
C MET A 38 12.80 17.30 4.62
N GLY A 39 12.81 18.55 5.12
CA GLY A 39 12.90 19.74 4.28
C GLY A 39 11.70 19.98 3.36
N VAL A 40 10.52 19.48 3.74
CA VAL A 40 9.30 19.54 2.92
C VAL A 40 8.13 20.15 3.70
N SER A 41 7.07 20.52 3.00
CA SER A 41 5.89 21.09 3.63
C SER A 41 5.12 20.05 4.46
N TYR A 42 4.42 20.50 5.50
CA TYR A 42 3.54 19.65 6.29
C TYR A 42 2.48 18.92 5.43
N PRO A 43 1.78 19.57 4.49
CA PRO A 43 0.88 18.88 3.57
C PRO A 43 1.56 17.74 2.78
N THR A 44 2.80 17.95 2.33
CA THR A 44 3.57 16.93 1.59
C THR A 44 3.82 15.68 2.43
N ILE A 45 4.30 15.85 3.67
CA ILE A 45 4.50 14.73 4.60
C ILE A 45 3.19 14.04 4.95
N ARG A 46 2.13 14.83 5.17
CA ARG A 46 0.83 14.27 5.52
C ARG A 46 0.32 13.34 4.42
N SER A 47 0.31 13.81 3.17
CA SER A 47 -0.10 12.99 2.02
C SER A 47 0.80 11.77 1.82
N ARG A 48 2.11 11.88 2.09
CA ARG A 48 3.02 10.72 2.04
C ARG A 48 2.67 9.70 3.11
N LEU A 49 2.48 10.13 4.36
CA LEU A 49 2.10 9.24 5.46
C LEU A 49 0.74 8.57 5.22
N ASP A 50 -0.25 9.30 4.71
CA ASP A 50 -1.57 8.73 4.42
C ASP A 50 -1.45 7.56 3.43
N ARG A 51 -0.58 7.66 2.40
CA ARG A 51 -0.30 6.53 1.47
C ARG A 51 0.33 5.32 2.16
N VAL A 52 1.28 5.54 3.08
CA VAL A 52 1.91 4.47 3.86
C VAL A 52 0.88 3.76 4.74
N ILE A 53 -0.01 4.53 5.37
CA ILE A 53 -1.10 3.98 6.18
C ILE A 53 -2.03 3.11 5.33
N ASP A 54 -2.38 3.56 4.12
CA ASP A 54 -3.25 2.79 3.23
C ASP A 54 -2.59 1.48 2.79
N ARG A 55 -1.31 1.51 2.40
CA ARG A 55 -0.52 0.30 2.11
C ARG A 55 -0.49 -0.66 3.30
N LEU A 56 -0.29 -0.14 4.51
CA LEU A 56 -0.30 -0.97 5.73
C LEU A 56 -1.66 -1.58 6.02
N ARG A 57 -2.75 -0.84 5.79
CA ARG A 57 -4.11 -1.37 5.95
C ARG A 57 -4.37 -2.51 4.97
N GLU A 58 -3.99 -2.35 3.70
CA GLU A 58 -4.07 -3.41 2.70
C GLU A 58 -3.30 -4.66 3.15
N ALA A 59 -2.06 -4.49 3.59
CA ALA A 59 -1.23 -5.60 4.08
C ALA A 59 -1.80 -6.26 5.35
N LEU A 60 -2.40 -5.50 6.28
CA LEU A 60 -3.04 -6.02 7.49
C LEU A 60 -4.30 -6.83 7.19
N GLU A 61 -5.04 -6.45 6.15
CA GLU A 61 -6.22 -7.17 5.68
C GLU A 61 -5.86 -8.45 4.90
N GLY A 62 -4.56 -8.81 4.84
CA GLY A 62 -4.08 -9.97 4.10
C GLY A 62 -4.24 -9.80 2.59
N ARG A 63 -4.55 -8.59 2.12
CA ARG A 63 -4.48 -8.27 0.70
C ARG A 63 -3.00 -8.20 0.35
N GLN A 64 -2.53 -9.24 -0.31
CA GLN A 64 -1.26 -9.20 -1.02
C GLN A 64 -1.30 -8.02 -2.02
N PRO A 65 -0.16 -7.35 -2.28
CA PRO A 65 -0.06 -6.37 -3.35
C PRO A 65 -0.67 -6.99 -4.60
N ASP A 66 -1.74 -6.38 -5.13
CA ASP A 66 -2.46 -6.94 -6.27
C ASP A 66 -1.54 -6.82 -7.49
N PRO A 67 -0.95 -7.92 -7.99
CA PRO A 67 0.02 -7.87 -9.08
C PRO A 67 -0.61 -7.31 -10.36
N LEU A 68 -1.94 -7.43 -10.50
CA LEU A 68 -2.68 -6.83 -11.59
C LEU A 68 -2.69 -5.30 -11.47
N ARG A 69 -2.93 -4.75 -10.27
CA ARG A 69 -2.88 -3.29 -10.04
C ARG A 69 -1.51 -2.72 -10.35
N GLU A 70 -0.44 -3.36 -9.89
CA GLU A 70 0.93 -2.91 -10.15
C GLU A 70 1.27 -2.95 -11.64
N MET A 71 0.95 -4.05 -12.33
CA MET A 71 1.16 -4.17 -13.76
C MET A 71 0.37 -3.12 -14.55
N LEU A 72 -0.89 -2.87 -14.17
CA LEU A 72 -1.71 -1.86 -14.83
C LEU A 72 -1.19 -0.44 -14.60
N ALA A 73 -0.67 -0.14 -13.40
CA ALA A 73 -0.03 1.14 -13.11
C ALA A 73 1.22 1.36 -13.98
N ASP A 74 2.11 0.37 -14.08
CA ASP A 74 3.31 0.44 -14.92
C ASP A 74 2.96 0.64 -16.41
N LEU A 75 1.91 -0.02 -16.92
CA LEU A 75 1.44 0.18 -18.30
C LEU A 75 0.86 1.57 -18.55
N VAL A 76 0.19 2.16 -17.56
CA VAL A 76 -0.33 3.52 -17.65
C VAL A 76 0.80 4.54 -17.66
N ASP A 77 1.80 4.37 -16.79
CA ASP A 77 2.97 5.25 -16.72
C ASP A 77 3.80 5.20 -18.00
N ARG A 78 3.89 4.03 -18.65
CA ARG A 78 4.52 3.86 -19.97
C ARG A 78 3.68 4.38 -21.14
N GLY A 79 2.46 4.87 -20.88
CA GLY A 79 1.51 5.32 -21.91
C GLY A 79 0.96 4.21 -22.81
N GLN A 80 1.18 2.94 -22.44
CA GLN A 80 0.70 1.76 -23.17
C GLN A 80 -0.75 1.43 -22.81
N LEU A 81 -1.25 1.97 -21.70
CA LEU A 81 -2.62 1.81 -21.26
C LEU A 81 -3.24 3.14 -20.82
N ASN A 82 -4.51 3.33 -21.15
CA ASN A 82 -5.28 4.47 -20.66
C ASN A 82 -5.72 4.22 -19.20
N GLY A 83 -5.50 5.19 -18.30
CA GLY A 83 -5.92 5.11 -16.90
C GLY A 83 -7.42 4.85 -16.67
N ASN A 84 -8.30 5.28 -17.59
CA ASN A 84 -9.72 4.95 -17.53
C ASN A 84 -9.99 3.48 -17.85
N LEU A 85 -9.24 2.91 -18.80
CA LEU A 85 -9.34 1.49 -19.15
C LEU A 85 -8.76 0.61 -18.03
N ALA A 86 -7.63 1.01 -17.44
CA ALA A 86 -7.05 0.36 -16.28
C ALA A 86 -8.05 0.23 -15.11
N ARG A 87 -8.76 1.33 -14.78
CA ARG A 87 -9.80 1.30 -13.74
C ARG A 87 -10.95 0.34 -14.06
N ARG A 88 -11.41 0.30 -15.31
CA ARG A 88 -12.48 -0.64 -15.71
C ARG A 88 -12.05 -2.10 -15.57
N ILE A 89 -10.79 -2.42 -15.89
CA ILE A 89 -10.24 -3.77 -15.71
C ILE A 89 -10.21 -4.13 -14.23
N LEU A 90 -9.77 -3.20 -13.36
CA LEU A 90 -9.74 -3.41 -11.92
C LEU A 90 -11.13 -3.64 -11.34
N THR A 91 -12.15 -2.89 -11.77
CA THR A 91 -13.54 -3.11 -11.32
C THR A 91 -13.99 -4.55 -11.61
N VAL A 92 -13.71 -5.07 -12.81
CA VAL A 92 -14.09 -6.45 -13.18
C VAL A 92 -13.31 -7.49 -12.39
N ALA A 93 -12.03 -7.23 -12.09
CA ALA A 93 -11.20 -8.14 -11.30
C ALA A 93 -11.61 -8.19 -9.82
N ASP A 94 -11.96 -7.03 -9.25
CA ASP A 94 -12.44 -6.91 -7.87
C ASP A 94 -13.79 -7.64 -7.69
N ASP A 95 -14.71 -7.55 -8.67
CA ASP A 95 -16.00 -8.26 -8.65
C ASP A 95 -15.82 -9.79 -8.65
N ARG A 96 -14.82 -10.32 -9.39
CA ARG A 96 -14.52 -11.77 -9.42
C ARG A 96 -13.93 -12.25 -8.10
N SER A 97 -13.05 -11.46 -7.49
CA SER A 97 -12.42 -11.79 -6.22
C SER A 97 -13.42 -11.86 -5.06
N GLN A 98 -14.52 -11.10 -5.13
CA GLN A 98 -15.60 -11.15 -4.12
C GLN A 98 -16.52 -12.37 -4.28
N LEU A 99 -16.71 -12.87 -5.51
CA LEU A 99 -17.50 -14.09 -5.79
C LEU A 99 -16.79 -15.35 -5.26
N ASP A 100 -15.47 -15.41 -5.43
CA ASP A 100 -14.68 -16.56 -4.97
C ASP A 100 -14.63 -16.64 -3.43
N GLN A 101 -14.60 -15.49 -2.73
CA GLN A 101 -14.63 -15.42 -1.25
C GLN A 101 -15.99 -15.77 -0.63
N HIS A 102 -17.10 -15.68 -1.38
CA HIS A 102 -18.43 -16.05 -0.88
C HIS A 102 -18.71 -17.55 -0.98
N THR A 103 -18.03 -18.26 -1.87
CA THR A 103 -18.24 -19.69 -2.10
C THR A 103 -17.61 -20.56 -0.99
N ASP A 104 -16.58 -20.05 -0.31
CA ASP A 104 -15.85 -20.77 0.74
C ASP A 104 -16.53 -20.74 2.13
N ARG A 105 -17.55 -19.89 2.34
CA ARG A 105 -18.30 -19.80 3.61
C ARG A 105 -19.57 -20.67 3.67
N GLY A 106 -19.85 -21.44 2.63
CA GLY A 106 -21.08 -22.22 2.48
C GLY A 106 -20.96 -23.73 2.75
N THR A 107 -19.84 -24.21 3.28
CA THR A 107 -19.66 -25.66 3.52
C THR A 107 -18.94 -25.92 4.83
N THR A 108 -19.64 -25.77 5.95
CA THR A 108 -19.48 -26.55 7.20
C THR A 108 -20.72 -26.34 8.05
#